data_AF-A0A1V9EUW2-F1
#
_entry.id   AF-A0A1V9EUW2-F1
#
_cell.length_a   1.000
_cell.length_b   1.000
_cell.length_c   1.000
_cell.angle_alpha   90.00
_cell.angle_beta   90.00
_cell.angle_gamma   90.00
#
_symmetry.space_group_name_H-M   'P 1'
#
loop_
_entity.id
_entity.type
_entity.pdbx_description
1 polymer ?
#
loop_
_entity_poly.entity_id
_entity_poly.type
_entity_poly.pdbx_seq_one_letter_code
_entity_poly.pdbx_strand_id
1 'polypeptide(L)'
;MTRAERNIYLFLDDHLGLYDNPHGLEFCMNIDESVFVIHPLKPPPEPWVDFGLLYPSNPFSKFMQDFRFRKSQELISLTPAHLWAMYNSGKAEIYCTIVAKVIFYPLYFRLTKKNTMIVRDDNDRELEIREVFTRPHQFLEYTQSHFLLNEG
;
A
#
# COMPACT_ATOMS: atom_id res chain seq x y z
N MET A 1 -10.67 -2.21 22.37
CA MET A 1 -10.46 -3.31 21.42
C MET A 1 -11.54 -4.37 21.58
N THR A 2 -12.16 -4.81 20.49
CA THR A 2 -13.08 -5.97 20.47
C THR A 2 -12.30 -7.28 20.61
N ARG A 3 -12.99 -8.41 20.85
CA ARG A 3 -12.36 -9.73 20.91
C ARG A 3 -11.66 -10.10 19.58
N ALA A 4 -12.26 -9.74 18.45
CA ALA A 4 -11.68 -10.00 17.13
C ALA A 4 -10.41 -9.17 16.90
N GLU A 5 -10.47 -7.87 17.22
CA GLU A 5 -9.32 -6.97 17.13
C GLU A 5 -8.15 -7.47 17.98
N ARG A 6 -8.41 -7.86 19.24
CA ARG A 6 -7.38 -8.41 20.12
C ARG A 6 -6.75 -9.69 19.57
N ASN A 7 -7.55 -10.60 19.01
CA ASN A 7 -7.03 -11.85 18.46
C ASN A 7 -6.16 -11.62 17.22
N ILE A 8 -6.53 -10.68 16.36
CA ILE A 8 -5.74 -10.33 15.17
C ILE A 8 -4.47 -9.58 15.57
N TYR A 9 -4.57 -8.66 16.52
CA TYR A 9 -3.42 -7.95 17.07
C TYR A 9 -2.39 -8.94 17.61
N LEU A 10 -2.81 -9.85 18.52
CA LEU A 10 -1.92 -10.86 19.10
C LEU A 10 -1.35 -11.79 18.04
N PHE A 11 -2.16 -12.18 17.04
CA PHE A 11 -1.66 -13.00 15.94
C PHE A 11 -0.52 -12.30 15.18
N LEU A 12 -0.66 -11.02 14.86
CA LEU A 12 0.41 -10.27 14.16
C LEU A 12 1.62 -10.04 15.09
N ASP A 13 1.38 -9.72 16.36
CA ASP A 13 2.43 -9.54 17.38
C ASP A 13 3.26 -10.81 17.57
N ASP A 14 2.61 -11.99 17.61
CA ASP A 14 3.26 -13.31 17.67
C ASP A 14 4.15 -13.59 16.43
N HIS A 15 3.90 -12.90 15.32
CA HIS A 15 4.74 -12.94 14.11
C HIS A 15 5.67 -11.72 14.00
N LEU A 16 6.01 -11.06 15.12
CA LEU A 16 6.87 -9.87 15.16
C LEU A 16 6.34 -8.71 14.31
N GLY A 17 5.02 -8.62 14.16
CA GLY A 17 4.35 -7.64 13.32
C GLY A 17 4.37 -7.96 11.83
N LEU A 18 4.93 -9.09 11.38
CA LEU A 18 5.07 -9.43 9.96
C LEU A 18 4.42 -10.77 9.62
N TYR A 19 3.45 -10.78 8.70
CA TYR A 19 2.79 -12.00 8.28
C TYR A 19 2.54 -12.03 6.78
N ASP A 20 3.06 -13.05 6.09
CA ASP A 20 2.77 -13.30 4.69
C ASP A 20 1.66 -14.36 4.56
N ASN A 21 0.58 -14.01 3.87
CA ASN A 21 -0.49 -14.96 3.66
C ASN A 21 -0.26 -15.83 2.40
N PRO A 22 -0.99 -16.95 2.25
CA PRO A 22 -0.83 -17.87 1.11
C PRO A 22 -1.16 -17.26 -0.26
N HIS A 23 -1.76 -16.08 -0.31
CA HIS A 23 -2.15 -15.37 -1.52
C HIS A 23 -1.16 -14.26 -1.91
N GLY A 24 0.01 -14.18 -1.25
CA GLY A 24 1.05 -13.20 -1.55
C GLY A 24 0.71 -11.79 -1.10
N LEU A 25 -0.07 -11.67 -0.02
CA LEU A 25 -0.23 -10.42 0.72
C LEU A 25 0.67 -10.42 1.94
N GLU A 26 1.39 -9.32 2.13
CA GLU A 26 2.30 -9.10 3.25
C GLU A 26 1.61 -8.13 4.23
N PHE A 27 1.49 -8.51 5.49
CA PHE A 27 0.88 -7.71 6.55
C PHE A 27 1.99 -7.22 7.48
N CYS A 28 2.10 -5.90 7.65
CA CYS A 28 3.10 -5.28 8.50
C CYS A 28 2.42 -4.40 9.56
N MET A 29 2.54 -4.77 10.83
CA MET A 29 2.09 -4.00 11.98
C MET A 29 3.30 -3.37 12.67
N ASN A 30 3.29 -2.04 12.78
CA ASN A 30 4.36 -1.29 13.43
C ASN A 30 4.08 -1.08 14.93
N ILE A 31 5.11 -0.60 15.63
CA ILE A 31 5.07 -0.27 17.07
C ILE A 31 4.05 0.83 17.37
N ASP A 32 3.80 1.75 16.43
CA ASP A 32 2.80 2.81 16.55
C ASP A 32 1.37 2.33 16.24
N GLU A 33 1.17 1.01 16.14
CA GLU A 33 -0.07 0.35 15.75
C GLU A 33 -0.54 0.66 14.31
N SER A 34 0.30 1.28 13.46
CA SER A 34 -0.01 1.38 12.04
C SER A 34 0.08 -0.01 11.39
N VAL A 35 -0.84 -0.28 10.44
CA VAL A 35 -0.84 -1.54 9.67
C VAL A 35 -0.78 -1.22 8.18
N PHE A 36 0.16 -1.88 7.51
CA PHE A 36 0.28 -1.91 6.06
C PHE A 36 -0.10 -3.29 5.55
N VAL A 37 -0.88 -3.34 4.47
CA VAL A 37 -1.11 -4.59 3.71
C VAL A 37 -0.60 -4.38 2.30
N ILE A 38 0.38 -5.17 1.91
CA ILE A 38 1.16 -4.98 0.70
C ILE A 38 0.88 -6.15 -0.26
N HIS A 39 0.69 -5.84 -1.53
CA HIS A 39 0.76 -6.82 -2.59
C HIS A 39 1.78 -6.37 -3.63
N PRO A 40 3.02 -6.88 -3.58
CA PRO A 40 4.03 -6.56 -4.57
C PRO A 40 3.71 -7.25 -5.91
N LEU A 41 3.87 -6.52 -7.01
CA LEU A 41 3.86 -7.08 -8.35
C LEU A 41 5.22 -7.74 -8.62
N LYS A 42 5.22 -9.07 -8.79
CA LYS A 42 6.43 -9.87 -9.02
C LYS A 42 6.38 -10.53 -10.42
N PRO A 43 7.40 -10.33 -11.29
CA PRO A 43 8.51 -9.39 -11.14
C PRO A 43 8.03 -7.93 -11.29
N PRO A 44 8.77 -6.96 -10.72
CA PRO A 44 8.51 -5.56 -10.98
C PRO A 44 8.71 -5.21 -12.47
N PRO A 45 8.09 -4.13 -12.98
CA PRO A 45 8.44 -3.60 -14.30
C PRO A 45 9.93 -3.26 -14.40
N GLU A 46 10.56 -3.56 -15.54
CA GLU A 46 11.93 -3.12 -15.83
C GLU A 46 12.02 -1.57 -15.80
N PRO A 47 13.14 -0.95 -15.37
CA PRO A 47 14.46 -1.52 -15.03
C PRO A 47 14.73 -1.64 -13.52
N TRP A 48 13.88 -2.37 -12.78
CA TRP A 48 13.96 -2.68 -11.34
C TRP A 48 13.48 -1.55 -10.42
N VAL A 49 12.18 -1.58 -10.14
CA VAL A 49 11.43 -0.58 -9.37
C VAL A 49 10.33 -1.33 -8.62
N ASP A 50 10.32 -1.30 -7.29
CA ASP A 50 9.27 -1.99 -6.53
C ASP A 50 7.92 -1.34 -6.87
N PHE A 51 6.93 -2.17 -7.18
CA PHE A 51 5.63 -1.74 -7.65
C PHE A 51 4.57 -2.66 -7.10
N GLY A 52 3.47 -2.11 -6.58
CA GLY A 52 2.39 -2.93 -6.07
C GLY A 52 1.27 -2.12 -5.46
N LEU A 53 0.40 -2.83 -4.74
CA LEU A 53 -0.66 -2.23 -3.94
C LEU A 53 -0.21 -2.11 -2.49
N LEU A 54 -0.56 -1.00 -1.87
CA LEU A 54 -0.37 -0.72 -0.46
C LEU A 54 -1.69 -0.24 0.13
N TYR A 55 -2.20 -0.94 1.13
CA TYR A 55 -3.22 -0.39 2.03
C TYR A 55 -2.52 0.16 3.27
N PRO A 56 -2.47 1.50 3.47
CA PRO A 56 -1.98 2.09 4.70
C PRO A 56 -3.12 2.33 5.69
N SER A 57 -2.88 2.00 6.96
CA SER A 57 -3.79 2.35 8.05
C SER A 57 -3.05 2.79 9.30
N ASN A 58 -3.59 3.82 9.93
CA ASN A 58 -3.21 4.28 11.24
C ASN A 58 -4.49 4.85 11.88
N PRO A 59 -4.92 4.39 13.08
CA PRO A 59 -4.34 3.29 13.89
C PRO A 59 -4.87 1.89 13.48
N PHE A 60 -4.44 0.83 14.16
CA PHE A 60 -4.85 -0.58 13.96
C PHE A 60 -6.38 -0.77 13.91
N SER A 61 -7.15 0.00 14.68
CA SER A 61 -8.62 -0.09 14.66
C SER A 61 -9.22 0.29 13.29
N LYS A 62 -8.56 1.16 12.52
CA LYS A 62 -8.98 1.50 11.14
C LYS A 62 -8.84 0.30 10.21
N PHE A 63 -7.74 -0.45 10.29
CA PHE A 63 -7.54 -1.70 9.57
C PHE A 63 -8.69 -2.69 9.84
N MET A 64 -9.02 -2.87 11.11
CA MET A 64 -10.10 -3.75 11.54
C MET A 64 -11.48 -3.31 11.03
N GLN A 65 -11.75 -1.99 11.00
CA GLN A 65 -12.99 -1.43 10.47
C GLN A 65 -13.10 -1.54 8.96
N ASP A 66 -12.02 -1.28 8.23
CA ASP A 66 -12.02 -1.28 6.77
C ASP A 66 -12.19 -2.70 6.21
N PHE A 67 -11.46 -3.67 6.76
CA PHE A 67 -11.58 -5.08 6.35
C PHE A 67 -12.74 -5.82 7.02
N ARG A 68 -13.30 -5.26 8.10
CA ARG A 68 -14.44 -5.82 8.85
C ARG A 68 -14.20 -7.24 9.37
N PHE A 69 -12.98 -7.52 9.81
CA PHE A 69 -12.65 -8.84 10.30
C PHE A 69 -13.39 -9.20 11.59
N ARG A 70 -13.81 -10.45 11.65
CA ARG A 70 -14.47 -11.13 12.76
C ARG A 70 -13.56 -12.21 13.37
N LYS A 71 -12.58 -12.73 12.62
CA LYS A 71 -11.66 -13.79 13.06
C LYS A 71 -10.31 -13.73 12.33
N SER A 72 -9.25 -14.26 12.94
CA SER A 72 -7.90 -14.25 12.36
C SER A 72 -7.78 -15.04 11.05
N GLN A 73 -8.59 -16.09 10.84
CA GLN A 73 -8.62 -16.81 9.55
C GLN A 73 -8.95 -15.92 8.36
N GLU A 74 -9.57 -14.76 8.57
CA GLU A 74 -9.88 -13.85 7.46
C GLU A 74 -8.62 -13.17 6.89
N LEU A 75 -7.54 -13.04 7.67
CA LEU A 75 -6.22 -12.64 7.17
C LEU A 75 -5.67 -13.64 6.14
N ILE A 76 -5.88 -14.93 6.41
CA ILE A 76 -5.46 -16.04 5.53
C ILE A 76 -6.23 -15.99 4.21
N SER A 77 -7.54 -15.67 4.27
CA SER A 77 -8.42 -15.66 3.09
C SER A 77 -8.36 -14.39 2.25
N LEU A 78 -7.68 -13.33 2.72
CA LEU A 78 -7.53 -12.12 1.92
C LEU A 78 -6.72 -12.39 0.67
N THR A 79 -7.16 -11.80 -0.44
CA THR A 79 -6.54 -11.95 -1.76
C THR A 79 -6.22 -10.58 -2.36
N PRO A 80 -5.32 -10.52 -3.37
CA PRO A 80 -5.05 -9.27 -4.10
C PRO A 80 -6.30 -8.56 -4.65
N ALA A 81 -7.36 -9.30 -4.98
CA ALA A 81 -8.62 -8.71 -5.45
C ALA A 81 -9.27 -7.79 -4.40
N HIS A 82 -9.10 -8.09 -3.11
CA HIS A 82 -9.59 -7.24 -2.03
C HIS A 82 -8.84 -5.91 -1.98
N LEU A 83 -7.51 -5.92 -2.16
CA LEU A 83 -6.72 -4.68 -2.23
C LEU A 83 -7.04 -3.85 -3.46
N TRP A 84 -7.27 -4.48 -4.62
CA TRP A 84 -7.76 -3.77 -5.81
C TRP A 84 -9.12 -3.09 -5.57
N ALA A 85 -10.04 -3.77 -4.88
CA ALA A 85 -11.31 -3.15 -4.50
C ALA A 85 -11.10 -1.96 -3.54
N MET A 86 -10.17 -2.07 -2.58
CA MET A 86 -9.78 -0.96 -1.71
C MET A 86 -9.18 0.20 -2.51
N TYR A 87 -8.31 -0.06 -3.49
CA TYR A 87 -7.72 0.95 -4.38
C TYR A 87 -8.82 1.69 -5.16
N ASN A 88 -9.73 0.96 -5.78
CA ASN A 88 -10.87 1.54 -6.51
C ASN A 88 -11.82 2.35 -5.60
N SER A 89 -11.82 2.10 -4.28
CA SER A 89 -12.58 2.87 -3.29
C SER A 89 -11.81 4.05 -2.69
N GLY A 90 -10.54 4.23 -3.07
CA GLY A 90 -9.65 5.26 -2.53
C GLY A 90 -9.07 4.98 -1.14
N LYS A 91 -9.01 3.71 -0.74
CA LYS A 91 -8.46 3.27 0.56
C LYS A 91 -7.09 2.61 0.46
N ALA A 92 -6.72 2.13 -0.72
CA ALA A 92 -5.38 1.64 -1.00
C ALA A 92 -4.72 2.52 -2.07
N GLU A 93 -3.42 2.39 -2.17
CA GLU A 93 -2.53 3.16 -3.02
C GLU A 93 -1.78 2.19 -3.92
N ILE A 94 -1.43 2.62 -5.13
CA ILE A 94 -0.36 1.99 -5.89
C ILE A 94 0.93 2.63 -5.40
N TYR A 95 1.90 1.84 -4.96
CA TYR A 95 3.23 2.35 -4.65
C TYR A 95 4.16 2.03 -5.83
N CYS A 96 5.05 2.97 -6.15
CA CYS A 96 6.05 2.82 -7.19
C CYS A 96 7.37 3.44 -6.71
N THR A 97 8.40 2.62 -6.59
CA THR A 97 9.69 3.00 -5.99
C THR A 97 10.82 2.86 -6.96
N ILE A 98 11.35 3.98 -7.46
CA ILE A 98 12.54 3.96 -8.33
C ILE A 98 13.82 3.93 -7.50
N VAL A 99 14.85 3.26 -8.01
CA VAL A 99 16.21 3.31 -7.44
C VAL A 99 17.06 4.24 -8.28
N ALA A 100 17.59 5.30 -7.68
CA ALA A 100 18.60 6.14 -8.30
C ALA A 100 19.91 6.01 -7.51
N LYS A 101 20.91 5.35 -8.13
CA LYS A 101 22.19 4.94 -7.52
C LYS A 101 21.97 3.99 -6.33
N VAL A 102 21.66 4.52 -5.16
CA VAL A 102 21.46 3.79 -3.88
C VAL A 102 20.26 4.31 -3.09
N ILE A 103 19.57 5.34 -3.58
CA ILE A 103 18.44 5.97 -2.89
C ILE A 103 17.16 5.45 -3.53
N PHE A 104 16.21 5.05 -2.68
CA PHE A 104 14.87 4.62 -3.07
C PHE A 104 13.94 5.84 -3.02
N TYR A 105 13.25 6.12 -4.12
CA TYR A 105 12.28 7.20 -4.22
C TYR A 105 10.89 6.60 -4.45
N PRO A 106 10.09 6.40 -3.38
CA PRO A 106 8.74 5.91 -3.48
C PRO A 106 7.76 7.06 -3.75
N LEU A 107 6.85 6.84 -4.70
CA LEU A 107 5.61 7.62 -4.81
C LEU A 107 4.42 6.70 -4.58
N TYR A 108 3.40 7.23 -3.91
CA TYR A 108 2.16 6.55 -3.60
C TYR A 108 1.00 7.23 -4.32
N PHE A 109 0.21 6.46 -5.06
CA PHE A 109 -0.83 6.96 -5.95
C PHE A 109 -2.19 6.45 -5.49
N ARG A 110 -3.08 7.36 -5.13
CA ARG A 110 -4.42 7.06 -4.61
C ARG A 110 -5.50 7.59 -5.54
N LEU A 111 -6.44 6.73 -5.92
CA LEU A 111 -7.64 7.16 -6.64
C LEU A 111 -8.60 7.86 -5.68
N THR A 112 -9.15 9.00 -6.08
CA THR A 112 -10.18 9.71 -5.31
C THR A 112 -11.59 9.37 -5.80
N LYS A 113 -12.60 9.64 -4.97
CA LYS A 113 -14.02 9.51 -5.35
C LYS A 113 -14.44 10.41 -6.52
N LYS A 114 -13.66 11.44 -6.84
CA LYS A 114 -13.92 12.36 -7.95
C LYS A 114 -13.27 11.90 -9.25
N ASN A 115 -12.74 10.68 -9.29
CA ASN A 115 -11.97 10.16 -10.42
C ASN A 115 -10.76 11.05 -10.74
N THR A 116 -10.14 11.61 -9.70
CA THR A 116 -8.81 12.24 -9.74
C THR A 116 -7.82 11.33 -9.04
N MET A 117 -6.54 11.56 -9.23
CA MET A 117 -5.50 10.81 -8.53
C MET A 117 -4.67 11.75 -7.68
N ILE A 118 -4.39 11.35 -6.44
CA ILE A 118 -3.47 12.04 -5.54
C ILE A 118 -2.16 11.25 -5.56
N VAL A 119 -1.05 11.92 -5.79
CA VAL A 119 0.29 11.38 -5.59
C VAL A 119 0.86 11.93 -4.29
N ARG A 120 1.51 11.06 -3.51
CA ARG A 120 2.14 11.37 -2.22
C ARG A 120 3.59 10.88 -2.23
N ASP A 121 4.51 11.68 -1.70
CA ASP A 121 5.91 11.28 -1.50
C ASP A 121 6.13 10.65 -0.10
N ASP A 122 7.38 10.33 0.24
CA ASP A 122 7.78 9.80 1.54
C ASP A 122 7.75 10.84 2.68
N ASN A 123 7.51 12.12 2.37
CA ASN A 123 7.34 13.23 3.30
C ASN A 123 5.87 13.62 3.49
N ASP A 124 4.93 12.76 3.05
CA ASP A 124 3.48 12.98 3.07
C ASP A 124 3.01 14.23 2.29
N ARG A 125 3.80 14.72 1.32
CA ARG A 125 3.39 15.82 0.46
C ARG A 125 2.48 15.29 -0.63
N GLU A 126 1.23 15.77 -0.63
CA GLU A 126 0.23 15.37 -1.61
C GLU A 126 0.12 16.38 -2.77
N LEU A 127 -0.02 15.86 -3.99
CA LEU A 127 -0.36 16.62 -5.19
C LEU A 127 -1.50 15.93 -5.94
N GLU A 128 -2.53 16.69 -6.34
CA GLU A 128 -3.57 16.17 -7.22
C GLU A 128 -3.09 16.21 -8.68
N ILE A 129 -3.16 15.07 -9.35
CA ILE A 129 -2.98 14.94 -10.79
C ILE A 129 -4.33 14.71 -11.47
N ARG A 130 -4.54 15.43 -12.57
CA ARG A 130 -5.82 15.42 -13.31
C ARG A 130 -6.05 14.15 -14.11
N GLU A 131 -4.99 13.43 -14.43
CA GLU A 131 -5.04 12.17 -15.18
C GLU A 131 -5.05 10.99 -14.21
N VAL A 132 -5.93 10.01 -14.46
CA VAL A 132 -5.96 8.74 -13.73
C VAL A 132 -5.12 7.72 -14.49
N PHE A 133 -4.02 7.30 -13.88
CA PHE A 133 -3.17 6.26 -14.44
C PHE A 133 -3.84 4.88 -14.35
N THR A 134 -3.71 4.10 -15.42
CA THR A 134 -4.33 2.78 -15.56
C THR A 134 -3.32 1.70 -15.91
N ARG A 135 -2.09 2.08 -16.28
CA ARG A 135 -1.05 1.16 -16.72
C ARG A 135 0.25 1.40 -15.93
N PRO A 136 0.99 0.35 -15.56
CA PRO A 136 2.23 0.47 -14.78
C PRO A 136 3.24 1.49 -15.32
N HIS A 137 3.40 1.62 -16.65
CA HIS A 137 4.35 2.58 -17.24
C HIS A 137 4.02 4.04 -16.91
N GLN A 138 2.74 4.40 -16.77
CA GLN A 138 2.35 5.78 -16.46
C GLN A 138 2.81 6.18 -15.05
N PHE A 139 2.70 5.26 -14.09
CA PHE A 139 3.22 5.46 -12.74
C PHE A 139 4.74 5.58 -12.75
N LEU A 140 5.44 4.71 -13.49
CA LEU A 140 6.89 4.74 -13.60
C LEU A 140 7.40 6.04 -14.23
N GLU A 141 6.83 6.44 -15.36
CA GLU A 141 7.18 7.69 -16.05
C GLU A 141 6.97 8.91 -15.15
N TYR A 142 5.85 8.95 -14.42
CA TYR A 142 5.58 10.01 -13.47
C TYR A 142 6.64 10.05 -12.36
N THR A 143 6.90 8.92 -11.71
CA THR A 143 7.89 8.82 -10.64
C THR A 143 9.28 9.24 -11.09
N GLN A 144 9.72 8.80 -12.29
CA GLN A 144 10.99 9.21 -12.88
C GLN A 144 11.06 10.72 -13.12
N SER A 145 10.01 11.30 -13.70
CA SER A 145 9.97 12.75 -13.98
C SER A 145 10.01 13.60 -12.71
N HIS A 146 9.32 13.16 -11.65
CA HIS A 146 9.25 13.88 -10.39
C HIS A 146 10.60 13.86 -9.64
N PHE A 147 11.32 12.73 -9.69
CA PHE A 147 12.67 12.64 -9.19
C PHE A 147 13.63 13.61 -9.91
N LEU A 148 13.62 13.61 -11.25
CA LEU A 148 14.52 14.47 -12.05
C LEU A 148 14.29 15.97 -11.80
N LEU A 149 13.07 16.38 -11.43
CA LEU A 149 12.74 17.77 -11.10
C LEU A 149 13.23 18.20 -9.71
N ASN A 150 13.39 17.26 -8.77
CA ASN A 150 13.81 17.56 -7.39
C ASN A 150 15.34 17.49 -7.19
N GLU A 151 16.08 16.87 -8.12
CA GLU A 151 17.56 16.81 -8.08
C GLU A 151 18.27 17.72 -9.11
N GLY A 152 17.52 18.50 -9.89
CA GLY A 152 18.02 19.52 -10.83
C GLY A 152 18.04 20.93 -10.24
#